data_AF-A0A3M1KRW1-F1
#
_entry.id   AF-A0A3M1KRW1-F1
#
_cell.length_a   1.000
_cell.length_b   1.000
_cell.length_c   1.000
_cell.angle_alpha   90.00
_cell.angle_beta   90.00
_cell.angle_gamma   90.00
#
_symmetry.space_group_name_H-M   'P 1'
#
loop_
_entity.id
_entity.type
_entity.pdbx_description
1 polymer ?
#
loop_
_entity_poly.entity_id
_entity_poly.type
_entity_poly.pdbx_seq_one_letter_code
_entity_poly.pdbx_strand_id
1 'polypeptide(L)' 'MRTLLTLALLLPAFALLAQSYRIEGRVLDPEGKPLPGAHVRLVHPWGEEVQSTATDARGRFLLQNVPRGGYALTVSF' A
#
# COMPACT_ATOMS: atom_id res chain seq x y z
N MET A 1 -2.10 -9.66 52.89
CA MET A 1 -2.77 -8.35 52.88
C MET A 1 -1.95 -7.43 51.98
N ARG A 2 -2.36 -7.29 50.72
CA ARG A 2 -2.93 -6.05 50.15
C ARG A 2 -1.89 -4.99 49.74
N THR A 3 -1.09 -5.33 48.74
CA THR A 3 -0.57 -4.39 47.72
C THR A 3 -0.77 -5.05 46.36
N LEU A 4 -2.02 -5.34 45.98
CA LEU A 4 -2.79 -4.56 45.01
C LEU A 4 -2.02 -4.28 43.71
N LEU A 5 -2.23 -5.21 42.76
CA LEU A 5 -2.26 -5.01 41.32
C LEU A 5 -2.92 -3.65 40.96
N THR A 6 -2.13 -2.64 40.70
CA THR A 6 -2.49 -1.45 39.90
C THR A 6 -1.21 -1.06 39.18
N LEU A 7 -0.94 -1.50 37.96
CA LEU A 7 -1.52 -0.89 36.78
C LEU A 7 -1.21 -1.79 35.57
N ALA A 8 -1.98 -2.85 35.41
CA ALA A 8 -2.03 -3.63 34.16
C ALA A 8 -2.83 -2.86 33.09
N LEU A 9 -2.45 -1.60 32.81
CA LEU A 9 -3.17 -0.75 31.84
C LEU A 9 -2.23 0.28 31.19
N LEU A 10 -1.10 -0.14 30.65
CA LEU A 10 -0.19 0.74 29.90
C LEU A 10 0.19 0.24 28.49
N LEU A 11 -0.48 -0.78 27.96
CA LEU A 11 -0.31 -1.23 26.57
C LEU A 11 -1.66 -1.78 26.07
N PRO A 12 -2.25 -1.35 24.92
CA PRO A 12 -1.71 -0.46 23.89
C PRO A 12 -2.74 0.63 23.47
N ALA A 13 -2.63 1.85 24.01
CA ALA A 13 -3.32 2.99 23.37
C ALA A 13 -2.65 3.42 22.04
N PHE A 14 -1.63 2.68 21.60
CA PHE A 14 -0.96 2.85 20.32
C PHE A 14 -1.35 1.79 19.28
N ALA A 15 -2.52 1.15 19.45
CA ALA A 15 -3.27 0.72 18.26
C ALA A 15 -3.94 1.95 17.64
N LEU A 16 -3.16 3.01 17.38
CA LEU A 16 -3.53 4.00 16.40
C LEU A 16 -3.63 3.21 15.11
N LEU A 17 -4.86 2.97 14.67
CA LEU A 17 -5.17 2.44 13.35
C LEU A 17 -4.36 3.29 12.35
N ALA A 18 -3.17 2.82 11.96
CA ALA A 18 -2.41 3.47 10.91
C ALA A 18 -3.30 3.34 9.68
N GLN A 19 -4.04 4.41 9.37
CA GLN A 19 -5.02 4.37 8.31
C GLN A 19 -4.26 4.06 7.03
N SER A 20 -4.40 2.82 6.59
CA SER A 20 -3.80 2.34 5.38
C SER A 20 -4.82 2.41 4.26
N TYR A 21 -4.37 2.84 3.10
CA TYR A 21 -5.16 3.00 1.91
C TYR A 21 -4.88 1.84 0.94
N ARG A 22 -5.72 1.75 -0.08
CA ARG A 22 -5.50 0.86 -1.22
C ARG A 22 -5.50 1.70 -2.49
N ILE A 23 -4.59 1.38 -3.40
CA ILE A 23 -4.53 1.98 -4.74
C ILE A 23 -4.81 0.87 -5.73
N GLU A 24 -5.85 1.02 -6.54
CA GLU A 24 -6.23 0.07 -7.56
C GLU A 24 -6.50 0.78 -8.88
N GLY A 25 -6.28 0.07 -9.98
CA GLY A 25 -6.44 0.65 -11.31
C GLY A 25 -6.27 -0.38 -12.41
N ARG A 26 -6.18 0.12 -13.65
CA ARG A 26 -5.89 -0.69 -14.84
C ARG A 26 -4.81 -0.03 -15.69
N VAL A 27 -3.93 -0.84 -16.25
CA VAL A 27 -2.98 -0.43 -17.27
C VAL A 27 -3.49 -0.92 -18.63
N LEU A 28 -3.56 0.00 -19.58
CA LEU A 28 -3.98 -0.26 -20.95
C LEU A 28 -2.84 0.08 -21.91
N ASP A 29 -2.80 -0.58 -23.07
CA ASP A 29 -1.95 -0.22 -24.19
C ASP A 29 -2.51 1.00 -24.97
N PRO A 30 -1.79 1.56 -25.97
CA PRO A 30 -2.27 2.70 -26.75
C PRO A 30 -3.58 2.44 -27.52
N GLU A 31 -3.87 1.17 -27.85
CA GLU A 31 -5.11 0.74 -28.48
C GLU A 31 -6.26 0.56 -27.48
N GLY A 32 -6.02 0.80 -26.18
CA GLY A 32 -7.00 0.68 -25.11
C GLY A 32 -7.24 -0.76 -24.62
N LYS A 33 -6.41 -1.72 -25.02
CA LYS A 33 -6.51 -3.12 -24.55
C LYS A 33 -5.78 -3.28 -23.23
N PRO A 34 -6.21 -4.23 -22.37
CA PRO A 34 -5.52 -4.48 -21.11
C PRO A 34 -4.07 -4.93 -21.32
N LEU A 35 -3.16 -4.37 -20.53
CA LEU A 35 -1.74 -4.71 -20.57
C LEU A 35 -1.38 -5.61 -19.38
N PRO A 36 -1.25 -6.93 -19.56
CA PRO A 36 -0.86 -7.86 -18.50
C PRO A 36 0.64 -7.83 -18.23
N GLY A 37 1.04 -8.09 -16.99
CA GLY A 37 2.45 -8.16 -16.60
C GLY A 37 3.16 -6.81 -16.50
N ALA A 38 2.45 -5.69 -16.71
CA ALA A 38 3.00 -4.36 -16.49
C ALA A 38 3.40 -4.21 -15.01
N HIS A 39 4.64 -3.80 -14.78
CA HIS A 39 5.20 -3.61 -13.45
C HIS A 39 4.80 -2.24 -12.91
N VAL A 40 3.95 -2.25 -11.89
CA VAL A 40 3.43 -1.05 -11.22
C VAL A 40 4.18 -0.88 -9.90
N ARG A 41 4.85 0.26 -9.74
CA ARG A 41 5.58 0.59 -8.50
C ARG A 41 5.05 1.84 -7.87
N LEU A 42 4.85 1.76 -6.56
CA LEU A 42 4.65 2.91 -5.69
C LEU A 42 6.01 3.31 -5.12
N VAL A 43 6.46 4.50 -5.48
CA VAL A 43 7.75 5.03 -5.03
C VAL A 43 7.55 6.31 -4.23
N HIS A 44 8.39 6.51 -3.24
CA HIS A 44 8.48 7.79 -2.59
C HIS A 44 9.06 8.86 -3.53
N PRO A 45 8.79 10.17 -3.31
CA PRO A 45 9.33 11.25 -4.15
C PRO A 45 10.86 11.31 -4.27
N TRP A 46 11.56 10.64 -3.35
CA TRP A 46 13.01 10.59 -3.20
C TRP A 46 13.60 9.27 -3.75
N GLY A 47 12.78 8.47 -4.44
CA GLY A 47 13.21 7.35 -5.28
C GLY A 47 13.12 5.96 -4.65
N GLU A 48 12.88 5.85 -3.35
CA GLU A 48 12.72 4.57 -2.66
C GLU A 48 11.41 3.86 -3.07
N GLU A 49 11.50 2.58 -3.41
CA GLU A 49 10.33 1.75 -3.68
C GLU A 49 9.65 1.34 -2.37
N VAL A 50 8.35 1.58 -2.29
CA VAL A 50 7.52 1.27 -1.12
C VAL A 50 6.83 -0.08 -1.32
N GLN A 51 6.27 -0.28 -2.50
CA GLN A 51 5.57 -1.50 -2.88
C GLN A 51 5.45 -1.59 -4.40
N SER A 52 5.46 -2.81 -4.93
CA SER A 52 5.24 -3.07 -6.34
C SER A 52 4.28 -4.24 -6.53
N THR A 53 3.71 -4.32 -7.74
CA THR A 53 2.85 -5.43 -8.18
C THR A 53 2.87 -5.51 -9.70
N ALA A 54 2.44 -6.64 -10.25
CA ALA A 54 2.25 -6.81 -11.69
C ALA A 54 0.75 -6.81 -12.02
N THR A 55 0.39 -6.28 -13.20
CA THR A 55 -1.00 -6.32 -13.66
C THR A 55 -1.45 -7.72 -14.04
N ASP A 56 -2.72 -8.04 -13.76
CA ASP A 56 -3.35 -9.31 -14.14
C ASP A 56 -3.67 -9.39 -15.65
N ALA A 57 -4.27 -10.51 -16.08
CA ALA A 57 -4.69 -10.73 -17.47
C ALA A 57 -5.73 -9.69 -17.99
N ARG A 58 -6.36 -8.94 -17.09
CA ARG A 58 -7.31 -7.86 -17.38
C ARG A 58 -6.69 -6.48 -17.13
N GLY A 59 -5.37 -6.40 -17.05
CA GLY A 59 -4.59 -5.18 -16.82
C GLY A 59 -4.77 -4.58 -15.43
N ARG A 60 -5.42 -5.27 -14.48
CA ARG A 60 -5.75 -4.73 -13.16
C ARG A 60 -4.56 -4.87 -12.21
N PHE A 61 -4.38 -3.88 -11.35
CA PHE A 61 -3.44 -3.95 -10.24
C PHE A 61 -4.10 -3.53 -8.92
N LEU A 62 -3.55 -4.00 -7.81
CA LEU A 62 -3.94 -3.63 -6.45
C LEU A 62 -2.69 -3.51 -5.58
N LEU A 63 -2.51 -2.34 -4.99
CA LEU A 63 -1.54 -2.05 -3.94
C LEU A 63 -2.31 -1.88 -2.63
N GLN A 64 -2.05 -2.75 -1.67
CA GLN A 64 -2.72 -2.75 -0.36
C GLN A 64 -1.84 -2.07 0.69
N ASN A 65 -2.44 -1.79 1.86
CA ASN A 65 -1.73 -1.31 3.05
C ASN A 65 -0.85 -0.07 2.82
N VAL A 66 -1.24 0.82 1.90
CA VAL A 66 -0.47 2.02 1.55
C VAL A 66 -0.60 3.05 2.68
N PRO A 67 0.49 3.42 3.38
CA PRO A 67 0.41 4.45 4.41
C PRO A 67 -0.02 5.80 3.84
N ARG A 68 -0.55 6.69 4.69
CA ARG A 68 -0.78 8.08 4.29
C ARG A 68 0.55 8.73 3.91
N GLY A 69 0.63 9.34 2.73
CA GLY A 69 1.83 10.06 2.31
C GLY A 69 1.74 10.54 0.86
N GLY A 70 2.79 11.25 0.41
CA GLY A 70 3.00 11.58 -0.98
C GLY A 70 3.82 10.48 -1.67
N TYR A 71 3.39 10.08 -2.86
CA TYR A 71 4.02 9.02 -3.65
C TYR A 71 3.96 9.37 -5.15
N ALA A 72 4.86 8.78 -5.92
CA ALA A 72 4.72 8.67 -7.36
C ALA A 72 4.36 7.23 -7.73
N LEU A 73 3.46 7.08 -8.71
CA LEU A 73 3.12 5.78 -9.29
C LEU A 73 3.84 5.67 -10.63
N THR A 74 4.68 4.65 -10.79
CA THR A 74 5.41 4.40 -12.04
C THR A 74 5.00 3.07 -12.64
N VAL A 75 4.97 3.00 -13.97
CA VAL A 75 4.60 1.81 -14.73
C VAL A 75 5.68 1.55 -15.78
N SER A 76 6.13 0.30 -15.90
CA SER A 76 7.05 -0.17 -16.93
C SER A 76 6.61 -1.54 -17.46
N PHE A 77 6.85 -1.83 -18.73
CA PHE A 77 6.46 -3.06 -19.42
C PHE A 77 7.43 -3.38 -20.56
#